data_AF-A0A3R8N7X1-F1
#
_entry.id   AF-A0A3R8N7X1-F1
#
_cell.length_a   1.000
_cell.length_b   1.000
_cell.length_c   1.000
_cell.angle_alpha   90.00
_cell.angle_beta   90.00
_cell.angle_gamma   90.00
#
_symmetry.space_group_name_H-M   'P 1'
#
loop_
_entity.id
_entity.type
_entity.pdbx_description
1 polymer ?
#
loop_
_entity_poly.entity_id
_entity_poly.type
_entity_poly.pdbx_seq_one_letter_code
_entity_poly.pdbx_strand_id
1 'polypeptide(L)'
;MIYTLLFEIWEDPDSHSFEWSAVSEHGDELRKKVSPNSVLRHTFRAKSDIEAGQINNEWHGWGGYEPGPWPELFVTSQDVAVQERYLAVRSLG
;
A
#
# COMPACT_ATOMS: atom_id res chain seq x y z
N MET A 1 -12.83 -14.10 11.18
CA MET A 1 -12.32 -12.72 11.39
C MET A 1 -11.79 -12.26 10.05
N ILE A 2 -12.15 -11.05 9.59
CA ILE A 2 -11.62 -10.50 8.34
C ILE A 2 -10.43 -9.61 8.75
N TYR A 3 -9.25 -9.88 8.20
CA TYR A 3 -8.02 -9.13 8.45
C TYR A 3 -7.82 -8.08 7.36
N THR A 4 -7.24 -6.93 7.70
CA THR A 4 -6.91 -5.88 6.74
C THR A 4 -5.56 -5.24 7.07
N LEU A 5 -4.81 -4.88 6.03
CA LEU A 5 -3.61 -4.04 6.17
C LEU A 5 -3.94 -2.59 5.80
N LEU A 6 -3.22 -1.66 6.40
CA LEU A 6 -3.12 -0.27 5.95
C LEU A 6 -2.23 -0.23 4.70
N PHE A 7 -2.75 0.35 3.64
CA PHE A 7 -2.05 0.67 2.41
C PHE A 7 -1.93 2.18 2.25
N GLU A 8 -0.92 2.61 1.52
CA GLU A 8 -0.65 4.01 1.22
C GLU A 8 -0.42 4.17 -0.28
N ILE A 9 -0.87 5.30 -0.82
CA ILE A 9 -0.54 5.76 -2.17
C ILE A 9 0.39 6.96 -2.01
N TRP A 10 1.58 6.83 -2.59
CA TRP A 10 2.62 7.84 -2.62
C TRP A 10 2.80 8.34 -4.05
N GLU A 11 2.98 9.65 -4.21
CA GLU A 11 3.20 10.29 -5.49
C GLU A 11 4.48 11.11 -5.45
N ASP A 12 5.34 10.91 -6.43
CA ASP A 12 6.47 11.78 -6.71
C ASP A 12 6.10 12.74 -7.84
N PRO A 13 5.85 14.01 -7.53
CA PRO A 13 5.38 14.97 -8.53
C PRO A 13 6.46 15.30 -9.57
N ASP A 14 7.74 15.14 -9.23
CA ASP A 14 8.84 15.49 -10.13
C ASP A 14 9.06 14.40 -11.19
N SER A 15 8.88 13.13 -10.81
CA SER A 15 9.03 11.99 -11.71
C SER A 15 7.71 11.49 -12.30
N HIS A 16 6.57 12.08 -11.91
CA HIS A 16 5.22 11.63 -12.25
C HIS A 16 5.02 10.13 -11.94
N SER A 17 5.61 9.66 -10.83
CA SER A 17 5.54 8.28 -10.40
C SER A 17 4.53 8.12 -9.27
N PHE A 18 3.76 7.04 -9.33
CA PHE A 18 2.83 6.63 -8.29
C PHE A 18 3.24 5.25 -7.78
N GLU A 19 3.25 5.10 -6.47
CA GLU A 19 3.50 3.85 -5.79
C GLU A 19 2.36 3.59 -4.81
N TRP A 20 1.92 2.34 -4.75
CA TRP A 20 0.94 1.92 -3.77
C TRP A 20 1.39 0.61 -3.14
N SER A 21 1.38 0.54 -1.81
CA SER A 21 1.86 -0.64 -1.09
C SER A 21 1.29 -0.72 0.33
N ALA A 22 1.31 -1.91 0.91
CA ALA A 22 1.02 -2.10 2.32
C ALA A 22 2.14 -1.48 3.16
N VAL A 23 1.78 -0.75 4.22
CA VAL A 23 2.76 -0.12 5.11
C VAL A 23 3.67 -1.17 5.72
N SER A 24 4.97 -1.01 5.51
CA SER A 24 6.02 -1.87 6.05
C SER A 24 7.32 -1.09 6.24
N GLU A 25 8.18 -1.57 7.15
CA GLU A 25 9.51 -0.98 7.38
C GLU A 25 10.36 -0.97 6.11
N HIS A 26 10.40 -2.11 5.41
CA HIS A 26 11.13 -2.23 4.17
C HIS A 26 10.59 -1.29 3.07
N GLY A 27 9.27 -1.13 2.96
CA GLY A 27 8.64 -0.21 2.01
C GLY A 27 9.04 1.25 2.29
N ASP A 28 8.95 1.68 3.54
CA ASP A 28 9.35 3.04 3.94
C ASP A 28 10.84 3.30 3.68
N GLU A 29 11.72 2.35 3.96
CA GLU A 29 13.15 2.46 3.65
C GLU A 29 13.43 2.53 2.15
N LEU A 30 12.75 1.71 1.35
CA LEU A 30 12.94 1.66 -0.09
C LEU A 30 12.44 2.95 -0.74
N ARG A 31 11.26 3.42 -0.35
CA ARG A 31 10.67 4.67 -0.86
C ARG A 31 11.60 5.86 -0.62
N LYS A 32 12.15 6.00 0.61
CA LYS A 32 13.13 7.06 0.93
C LYS A 32 14.39 7.03 0.06
N LYS A 33 14.79 5.86 -0.45
CA LYS A 33 15.97 5.70 -1.31
C LYS A 33 15.66 5.91 -2.78
N VAL A 34 14.52 5.41 -3.26
CA VAL A 34 14.15 5.36 -4.68
C VAL A 34 13.38 6.60 -5.12
N SER A 35 12.50 7.11 -4.26
CA SER A 35 11.68 8.30 -4.52
C SER A 35 11.61 9.19 -3.27
N PRO A 36 12.73 9.88 -2.94
CA PRO A 36 12.82 10.70 -1.73
C PRO A 36 11.85 11.90 -1.73
N ASN A 37 11.38 12.35 -2.89
CA ASN A 37 10.44 13.46 -3.03
C ASN A 37 8.97 13.02 -3.01
N SER A 38 8.71 11.72 -2.87
CA SER A 38 7.35 11.20 -2.79
C SER A 38 6.59 11.75 -1.59
N VAL A 39 5.35 12.17 -1.82
CA VAL A 39 4.41 12.64 -0.81
C VAL A 39 3.22 11.70 -0.69
N LEU A 40 2.73 11.53 0.53
CA LEU A 40 1.57 10.69 0.81
C LEU A 40 0.31 11.35 0.24
N ARG A 41 -0.43 10.62 -0.60
CA ARG A 41 -1.66 11.11 -1.25
C ARG A 41 -2.92 10.50 -0.66
N HIS A 42 -2.86 9.23 -0.29
CA HIS A 42 -4.02 8.53 0.20
C HIS A 42 -3.63 7.34 1.09
N THR A 43 -4.55 6.97 1.99
CA THR A 43 -4.40 5.80 2.86
C THR A 43 -5.72 5.03 2.87
N PHE A 44 -5.67 3.71 2.79
CA PHE A 44 -6.87 2.87 2.85
C PHE A 44 -6.57 1.51 3.45
N ARG A 45 -7.62 0.71 3.69
CA ARG A 45 -7.48 -0.66 4.19
C ARG A 45 -8.04 -1.66 3.21
N ALA A 46 -7.38 -2.80 3.08
CA ALA A 46 -7.81 -3.88 2.21
C ALA A 46 -7.44 -5.25 2.81
N LYS A 47 -8.23 -6.27 2.44
CA LYS A 47 -8.12 -7.66 2.90
C LYS A 47 -7.37 -8.56 1.94
N SER A 48 -7.03 -8.08 0.76
CA SER A 48 -6.26 -8.79 -0.26
C SER A 48 -5.56 -7.84 -1.22
N ASP A 49 -4.60 -8.36 -1.97
CA ASP A 49 -3.92 -7.63 -3.05
C ASP A 49 -4.89 -7.17 -4.16
N ILE A 50 -5.88 -8.00 -4.52
CA ILE A 50 -6.88 -7.65 -5.54
C ILE A 50 -7.80 -6.53 -5.06
N GLU A 51 -8.34 -6.61 -3.85
CA GLU A 51 -9.18 -5.54 -3.30
C GLU A 51 -8.40 -4.24 -3.21
N ALA A 52 -7.14 -4.32 -2.80
CA ALA A 52 -6.29 -3.17 -2.66
C ALA A 52 -5.99 -2.53 -4.03
N GLY A 53 -5.80 -3.35 -5.08
CA GLY A 53 -5.61 -2.89 -6.47
C GLY A 53 -6.86 -2.24 -7.05
N GLN A 54 -8.03 -2.79 -6.73
CA GLN A 54 -9.32 -2.21 -7.08
C GLN A 54 -9.51 -0.82 -6.45
N ILE A 55 -9.24 -0.68 -5.14
CA ILE A 55 -9.32 0.62 -4.44
C ILE A 55 -8.34 1.63 -5.06
N ASN A 56 -7.12 1.19 -5.39
CA ASN A 56 -6.14 2.02 -6.05
C ASN A 56 -6.63 2.54 -7.42
N ASN A 57 -7.22 1.67 -8.25
CA ASN A 57 -7.78 2.06 -9.55
C ASN A 57 -8.97 3.01 -9.40
N GLU A 58 -9.84 2.78 -8.42
CA GLU A 58 -10.97 3.66 -8.12
C GLU A 58 -10.52 5.06 -7.70
N TRP A 59 -9.50 5.16 -6.85
CA TRP A 59 -8.93 6.43 -6.43
C TRP A 59 -8.36 7.23 -7.60
N HIS A 60 -7.67 6.57 -8.52
CA HIS A 60 -7.13 7.21 -9.73
C HIS A 60 -8.15 7.44 -10.85
N GLY A 61 -9.34 6.83 -10.77
CA GLY A 61 -10.34 6.86 -11.85
C GLY A 61 -9.95 6.00 -13.06
N TRP A 62 -9.11 4.98 -12.88
CA TRP A 62 -8.65 4.09 -13.97
C TRP A 62 -9.67 2.99 -14.36
N GLY A 63 -10.74 2.83 -13.60
CA GLY A 63 -11.78 1.83 -13.86
C GLY A 63 -11.57 0.54 -13.06
N GLY A 64 -11.99 -0.60 -13.62
CA GLY A 64 -11.82 -1.90 -12.97
C GLY A 64 -10.35 -2.32 -12.89
N TYR A 65 -9.94 -2.94 -11.79
CA TYR A 65 -8.66 -3.61 -11.70
C TYR A 65 -8.77 -5.01 -12.31
N GLU A 66 -7.88 -5.32 -13.25
CA GLU A 66 -7.78 -6.64 -13.89
C GLU A 66 -6.59 -7.39 -13.28
N PRO A 67 -6.80 -8.19 -12.22
CA PRO A 67 -5.76 -9.07 -11.72
C PRO A 67 -5.43 -10.09 -12.81
N GLY A 68 -4.14 -10.35 -13.02
CA GLY A 68 -3.67 -11.39 -13.93
C GLY A 68 -4.13 -12.80 -13.49
N PRO A 69 -3.61 -13.88 -14.11
CA PRO A 69 -4.05 -15.26 -13.83
C PRO A 69 -3.61 -15.80 -12.46
N TRP A 70 -3.13 -14.94 -11.57
CA TRP A 70 -2.58 -15.32 -10.26
C TRP A 70 -3.70 -15.41 -9.21
N PRO A 71 -3.58 -16.33 -8.25
CA PRO A 71 -4.53 -16.42 -7.15
C PRO A 71 -4.47 -15.17 -6.27
N GLU A 72 -5.64 -14.76 -5.77
CA GLU A 72 -5.77 -13.68 -4.79
C GLU A 72 -4.99 -14.01 -3.51
N LEU A 73 -4.19 -13.04 -3.05
CA LEU A 73 -3.45 -13.14 -1.80
C LEU A 73 -4.21 -12.39 -0.71
N PHE A 74 -4.81 -13.15 0.20
CA PHE A 74 -5.52 -12.61 1.35
C PHE A 74 -4.60 -12.29 2.51
N VAL A 75 -4.91 -11.20 3.21
CA VAL A 75 -4.24 -10.77 4.44
C VAL A 75 -4.44 -11.80 5.54
N THR A 76 -3.34 -12.15 6.20
CA THR A 76 -3.33 -13.04 7.35
C THR A 76 -3.26 -12.27 8.67
N SER A 77 -3.56 -12.95 9.78
CA SER A 77 -3.34 -12.40 11.11
C SER A 77 -1.86 -12.08 11.39
N GLN A 78 -0.94 -12.84 10.78
CA GLN A 78 0.49 -12.62 10.91
C GLN A 78 0.90 -11.31 10.24
N ASP A 79 0.37 -11.03 9.04
CA ASP A 79 0.64 -9.77 8.34
C ASP A 79 0.17 -8.57 9.15
N VAL A 80 -1.04 -8.64 9.71
CA VAL A 80 -1.58 -7.60 10.60
C VAL A 80 -0.68 -7.40 11.80
N ALA A 81 -0.28 -8.47 12.48
CA ALA A 81 0.57 -8.37 13.65
C ALA A 81 1.97 -7.79 13.33
N VAL A 82 2.52 -8.07 12.14
CA VAL A 82 3.78 -7.47 11.67
C VAL A 82 3.59 -5.97 11.44
N GLN A 83 2.54 -5.58 10.70
CA GLN A 83 2.28 -4.18 10.40
C GLN A 83 1.96 -3.37 11.65
N GLU A 84 1.17 -3.90 12.59
CA GLU A 84 0.85 -3.23 13.85
C GLU A 84 2.10 -2.97 14.70
N ARG A 85 3.02 -3.95 14.78
CA ARG A 85 4.31 -3.74 15.47
C ARG A 85 5.12 -2.61 14.84
N TYR A 86 5.15 -2.55 13.51
CA TYR A 86 5.86 -1.49 12.82
C TYR A 86 5.17 -0.12 13.01
N LEU A 87 3.86 -0.05 12.85
CA LEU A 87 3.07 1.18 13.05
C LEU A 87 3.22 1.75 14.47
N ALA A 88 3.43 0.92 15.48
CA ALA A 88 3.66 1.37 16.86
C ALA A 88 4.96 2.18 17.04
N VAL A 89 5.94 2.00 16.16
CA VAL A 89 7.25 2.69 16.21
C VAL A 89 7.50 3.61 15.01
N ARG A 90 6.63 3.55 14.00
CA ARG A 90 6.74 4.33 12.76
C ARG A 90 6.57 5.82 13.07
N SER A 91 7.56 6.62 12.69
CA SER A 91 7.42 8.06 12.59
C SER A 91 7.08 8.43 11.14
N LEU A 92 6.01 9.18 10.96
CA LEU A 92 5.75 9.89 9.71
C LEU A 92 6.71 11.09 9.69
N GLY A 93 7.93 10.83 9.25
CA GLY A 93 8.96 11.85 9.04
C GLY A 93 8.57 12.82 7.95
#